data_AF-A0A939LQQ7-F1
#
_entry.id   AF-A0A939LQQ7-F1
#
_cell.length_a   1.000
_cell.length_b   1.000
_cell.length_c   1.000
_cell.angle_alpha   90.00
_cell.angle_beta   90.00
_cell.angle_gamma   90.00
#
_symmetry.space_group_name_H-M   'P 1'
#
loop_
_entity.id
_entity.type
_entity.pdbx_description
1 polymer ?
#
loop_
_entity_poly.entity_id
_entity_poly.type
_entity_poly.pdbx_seq_one_letter_code
_entity_poly.pdbx_strand_id
1 'polypeptide(L)'
;MVYTLSSPTVLASDAACQPRAVELLDTLSGVFRLTDRGVTHLGLHALDLDAPTVATAWESVVAADAAGLSTVDELTRVASDGPEHGVTLALSRLGTVADVVRLVVTEAHPWPDPATVDVPGCGRLPASAAAAAGAVAQEWVGPAAPARAAQTLAGPWRHMHGHAGVVVETTGAHGPRGAGVQQLCESIRRRALTLDDLASVEWETGEWSGAMHVAAWAAHTADLLREQMVAVLDVTAEVVRSAPGAAPHQLRHGLLAAQALAVAAVVDDLVDPLAAGVLRRAA
;
A
#
# COMPACT_ATOMS: atom_id res chain seq x y z
N MET A 1 -13.61 -12.68 -8.78
CA MET A 1 -12.74 -12.52 -7.59
C MET A 1 -13.35 -11.42 -6.75
N VAL A 2 -13.70 -11.68 -5.49
CA VAL A 2 -14.42 -10.71 -4.67
C VAL A 2 -13.41 -9.67 -4.15
N TYR A 3 -13.43 -8.48 -4.74
CA TYR A 3 -12.56 -7.32 -4.46
C TYR A 3 -12.88 -6.66 -3.10
N THR A 4 -13.24 -7.43 -2.08
CA THR A 4 -13.96 -6.89 -0.90
C THR A 4 -13.14 -6.57 0.33
N LEU A 5 -11.86 -6.94 0.43
CA LEU A 5 -11.07 -6.61 1.64
C LEU A 5 -9.59 -6.30 1.36
N SER A 6 -9.21 -6.13 0.10
CA SER A 6 -7.83 -5.81 -0.31
C SER A 6 -7.79 -4.54 -1.16
N SER A 7 -8.61 -3.55 -0.79
CA SER A 7 -8.59 -2.26 -1.48
C SER A 7 -7.22 -1.60 -1.28
N PRO A 8 -6.60 -1.03 -2.35
CA PRO A 8 -5.45 -0.13 -2.25
C PRO A 8 -5.51 0.82 -1.05
N THR A 9 -6.70 1.33 -0.76
CA THR A 9 -6.96 2.29 0.31
C THR A 9 -6.85 1.73 1.73
N VAL A 10 -7.27 0.49 1.97
CA VAL A 10 -7.16 -0.13 3.29
C VAL A 10 -5.69 -0.36 3.62
N LEU A 11 -4.94 -0.92 2.67
CA LEU A 11 -3.51 -1.17 2.80
C LEU A 11 -2.71 0.13 2.95
N ALA A 12 -3.01 1.15 2.13
CA ALA A 12 -2.36 2.46 2.25
C ALA A 12 -2.66 3.12 3.60
N SER A 13 -3.89 3.02 4.09
CA SER A 13 -4.28 3.57 5.40
C SER A 13 -3.58 2.86 6.57
N ASP A 14 -3.45 1.53 6.51
CA ASP A 14 -2.70 0.77 7.51
C ASP A 14 -1.20 1.09 7.45
N ALA A 15 -0.63 1.20 6.25
CA ALA A 15 0.76 1.59 6.03
C ALA A 15 1.04 3.00 6.59
N ALA A 16 0.13 3.95 6.40
CA ALA A 16 0.23 5.31 6.91
C ALA A 16 0.33 5.38 8.44
N CYS A 17 -0.16 4.37 9.15
CA CYS A 17 -0.16 4.31 10.61
C CYS A 17 1.06 3.57 11.20
N GLN A 18 1.99 3.08 10.37
CA GLN A 18 3.16 2.32 10.85
C GLN A 18 4.34 3.22 11.28
N PRO A 19 5.23 2.74 12.18
CA PRO A 19 6.44 3.48 12.63
C PRO A 19 7.46 3.89 11.55
N ARG A 20 7.27 3.49 10.29
CA ARG A 20 8.07 3.86 9.11
C ARG A 20 7.17 4.02 7.88
N ALA A 21 6.02 4.66 8.08
CA ALA A 21 4.96 4.80 7.09
C ALA A 21 5.45 5.32 5.74
N VAL A 22 6.34 6.32 5.75
CA VAL A 22 6.87 6.91 4.51
C VAL A 22 7.69 5.89 3.73
N GLU A 23 8.61 5.17 4.37
CA GLU A 23 9.44 4.17 3.68
C GLU A 23 8.65 2.98 3.17
N LEU A 24 7.63 2.54 3.93
CA LEU A 24 6.73 1.48 3.52
C LEU A 24 5.89 1.91 2.30
N LEU A 25 5.29 3.10 2.35
CA LEU A 25 4.51 3.65 1.24
C LEU A 25 5.40 3.87 0.00
N ASP A 26 6.63 4.34 0.16
CA ASP A 26 7.58 4.50 -0.93
C ASP A 26 8.02 3.16 -1.54
N THR A 27 8.20 2.14 -0.70
CA THR A 27 8.53 0.79 -1.17
C THR A 27 7.37 0.18 -1.95
N LEU A 28 6.15 0.25 -1.41
CA LEU A 28 4.93 -0.18 -2.10
C LEU A 28 4.77 0.54 -3.45
N SER A 29 4.87 1.86 -3.42
CA SER A 29 4.72 2.72 -4.60
C SER A 29 5.82 2.43 -5.63
N GLY A 30 7.06 2.16 -5.19
CA GLY A 30 8.16 1.74 -6.05
C GLY A 30 7.93 0.38 -6.72
N VAL A 31 7.41 -0.60 -5.97
CA VAL A 31 7.11 -1.95 -6.49
C VAL A 31 6.09 -1.89 -7.63
N PHE A 32 5.03 -1.10 -7.48
CA PHE A 32 4.01 -0.95 -8.53
C PHE A 32 4.47 -0.12 -9.74
N ARG A 33 5.67 0.47 -9.67
CA ARG A 33 6.31 1.23 -10.75
C ARG A 33 7.56 0.59 -11.31
N LEU A 34 7.83 -0.67 -10.96
CA LEU A 34 8.97 -1.38 -11.54
C LEU A 34 8.82 -1.45 -13.06
N THR A 35 9.83 -0.97 -13.77
CA THR A 35 9.97 -1.19 -15.21
C THR A 35 10.30 -2.66 -15.49
N ASP A 36 10.12 -3.14 -16.71
CA ASP A 36 10.54 -4.51 -17.10
C ASP A 36 12.01 -4.79 -16.73
N ARG A 37 12.87 -3.78 -16.87
CA ARG A 37 14.27 -3.84 -16.46
C ARG A 37 14.43 -3.97 -14.94
N GLY A 38 13.65 -3.20 -14.18
CA GLY A 38 13.60 -3.28 -12.72
C GLY A 38 13.15 -4.66 -12.25
N VAL A 39 12.05 -5.18 -12.80
CA VAL A 39 11.56 -6.54 -12.52
C VAL A 39 12.63 -7.60 -12.81
N THR A 40 13.27 -7.51 -13.99
CA THR A 40 14.35 -8.44 -14.37
C THR A 40 15.53 -8.39 -13.40
N HIS A 41 16.04 -7.21 -13.08
CA HIS A 41 17.15 -7.05 -12.15
C HIS A 41 16.79 -7.57 -10.75
N LEU A 42 15.59 -7.24 -10.26
CA LEU A 42 15.12 -7.71 -8.96
C LEU A 42 15.06 -9.24 -8.90
N GLY A 43 14.56 -9.89 -9.97
CA GLY A 43 14.50 -11.35 -10.08
C GLY A 43 15.88 -12.01 -10.09
N LEU A 44 16.83 -11.46 -10.86
CA LEU A 44 18.21 -11.98 -10.88
C LEU A 44 18.85 -11.97 -9.49
N HIS A 45 18.72 -10.87 -8.75
CA HIS A 45 19.26 -10.79 -7.38
C HIS A 45 18.52 -11.68 -6.38
N ALA A 46 17.24 -11.95 -6.61
CA ALA A 46 16.48 -12.89 -5.80
C ALA A 46 16.99 -14.34 -5.98
N LEU A 47 17.36 -14.71 -7.21
CA LEU A 47 17.88 -16.04 -7.55
C LEU A 47 19.29 -16.30 -7.01
N ASP A 48 20.07 -15.26 -6.73
CA ASP A 48 21.39 -15.37 -6.10
C ASP A 48 21.33 -15.76 -4.60
N LEU A 49 20.13 -15.73 -3.99
CA LEU A 49 19.96 -16.03 -2.57
C LEU A 49 19.85 -17.54 -2.30
N ASP A 50 20.44 -17.97 -1.19
CA ASP A 50 20.33 -19.34 -0.68
C ASP A 50 18.89 -19.66 -0.25
N ALA A 51 18.26 -20.65 -0.89
CA ALA A 51 16.84 -20.96 -0.69
C ALA A 51 16.47 -21.33 0.77
N PRO A 52 17.23 -22.17 1.50
CA PRO A 52 17.01 -22.38 2.94
C PRO A 52 17.04 -21.09 3.75
N THR A 53 18.01 -20.21 3.48
CA THR A 53 18.11 -18.91 4.16
C THR A 53 16.91 -18.01 3.89
N VAL A 54 16.40 -18.00 2.66
CA VAL A 54 15.18 -17.26 2.28
C VAL A 54 13.95 -17.80 3.00
N ALA A 55 13.79 -19.12 3.08
CA ALA A 55 12.66 -19.76 3.77
C ALA A 55 12.64 -19.39 5.27
N THR A 56 13.76 -19.50 5.97
CA THR A 56 13.87 -19.10 7.39
C THR A 56 13.60 -17.60 7.59
N ALA A 57 14.02 -16.76 6.64
CA ALA A 57 13.75 -15.32 6.71
C ALA A 57 12.25 -15.02 6.61
N TRP A 58 11.52 -15.71 5.72
CA TRP A 58 10.06 -15.58 5.62
C TRP A 58 9.33 -16.07 6.88
N GLU A 59 9.72 -17.22 7.43
CA GLU A 59 9.14 -17.73 8.69
C GLU A 59 9.30 -16.71 9.83
N SER A 60 10.45 -16.05 9.90
CA SER A 60 10.72 -15.02 10.90
C SER A 60 9.81 -13.78 10.74
N VAL A 61 9.54 -13.36 9.50
CA VAL A 61 8.63 -12.24 9.21
C VAL A 61 7.19 -12.58 9.56
N VAL A 62 6.74 -13.79 9.19
CA VAL A 62 5.38 -14.26 9.51
C VAL A 62 5.18 -14.35 11.02
N ALA A 63 6.16 -14.88 11.75
CA ALA A 63 6.10 -14.93 13.21
C ALA A 63 6.06 -13.53 13.86
N ALA A 64 6.81 -12.58 13.31
CA ALA A 64 6.82 -11.21 13.80
C ALA A 64 5.52 -10.45 13.48
N ASP A 65 4.90 -10.68 12.31
CA ASP A 65 3.57 -10.14 11.99
C ASP A 65 2.48 -10.71 12.91
N ALA A 66 2.51 -12.03 13.15
CA ALA A 66 1.57 -12.70 14.05
C ALA A 66 1.71 -12.26 15.52
N ALA A 67 2.86 -11.72 15.91
CA ALA A 67 3.07 -11.14 17.24
C ALA A 67 2.60 -9.68 17.34
N GLY A 68 2.22 -9.04 16.22
CA GLY A 68 1.68 -7.68 16.18
C GLY A 68 0.22 -7.61 16.65
N LEU A 69 -0.22 -6.42 17.05
CA LEU A 69 -1.60 -6.18 17.49
C LEU A 69 -2.56 -6.15 16.28
N SER A 70 -3.43 -7.16 16.17
CA SER A 70 -4.52 -7.22 15.19
C SER A 70 -5.72 -6.38 15.64
N THR A 71 -6.46 -5.77 14.69
CA THR A 71 -7.73 -5.08 14.98
C THR A 71 -8.76 -6.00 15.65
N VAL A 72 -8.76 -7.29 15.31
CA VAL A 72 -9.66 -8.28 15.91
C VAL A 72 -9.33 -8.52 17.38
N ASP A 73 -8.04 -8.65 17.69
CA ASP A 73 -7.57 -8.84 19.07
C ASP A 73 -7.85 -7.60 19.91
N GLU A 74 -7.61 -6.42 19.34
CA GLU A 74 -7.88 -5.16 20.02
C GLU A 74 -9.37 -4.94 20.24
N LEU A 75 -10.24 -5.18 19.24
CA LEU A 75 -11.70 -5.09 19.40
C LEU A 75 -12.22 -6.05 20.49
N THR A 76 -11.66 -7.25 20.57
CA THR A 76 -12.02 -8.23 21.61
C THR A 76 -11.62 -7.74 23.01
N ARG A 77 -10.47 -7.04 23.10
CA ARG A 77 -9.99 -6.41 24.34
C ARG A 77 -10.81 -5.17 24.73
N VAL A 78 -11.08 -4.28 23.78
CA VAL A 78 -11.91 -3.05 23.97
C VAL A 78 -13.33 -3.41 24.42
N ALA A 79 -13.92 -4.46 23.84
CA ALA A 79 -15.24 -4.95 24.23
C ALA A 79 -15.31 -5.41 25.70
N SER A 80 -14.16 -5.72 26.30
CA SER A 80 -14.04 -6.13 27.71
C SER A 80 -13.75 -4.96 28.66
N ASP A 81 -12.98 -3.95 28.23
CA ASP A 81 -12.38 -2.94 29.12
C ASP A 81 -12.81 -1.47 28.87
N GLY A 82 -13.62 -1.19 27.83
CA GLY A 82 -14.27 0.13 27.64
C GLY A 82 -13.55 1.14 26.70
N PRO A 83 -14.10 2.36 26.52
CA PRO A 83 -13.86 3.26 25.37
C PRO A 83 -12.50 3.98 25.32
N GLU A 84 -11.65 3.87 26.35
CA GLU A 84 -10.30 4.48 26.37
C GLU A 84 -9.34 3.89 25.31
N HIS A 85 -9.76 2.85 24.59
CA HIS A 85 -8.97 2.10 23.62
C HIS A 85 -9.15 2.54 22.15
N GLY A 86 -9.90 3.62 21.87
CA GLY A 86 -10.10 4.12 20.50
C GLY A 86 -8.79 4.50 19.76
N VAL A 87 -7.78 4.98 20.49
CA VAL A 87 -6.44 5.25 19.95
C VAL A 87 -5.74 3.94 19.56
N THR A 88 -5.95 2.88 20.33
CA THR A 88 -5.36 1.55 20.08
C THR A 88 -6.01 0.85 18.89
N LEU A 89 -7.32 1.04 18.68
CA LEU A 89 -8.00 0.56 17.47
C LEU A 89 -7.48 1.25 16.19
N ALA A 90 -7.19 2.55 16.24
CA ALA A 90 -6.59 3.24 15.10
C ALA A 90 -5.16 2.75 14.78
N LEU A 91 -4.44 2.20 15.77
CA LEU A 91 -3.12 1.59 15.61
C LEU A 91 -3.17 0.13 15.14
N SER A 92 -4.28 -0.54 15.36
CA SER A 92 -4.44 -1.94 15.02
C SER A 92 -4.46 -2.16 13.51
N ARG A 93 -3.85 -3.26 13.05
CA ARG A 93 -3.75 -3.60 11.62
C ARG A 93 -5.04 -4.27 11.15
N LEU A 94 -5.60 -3.78 10.04
CA LEU A 94 -6.72 -4.42 9.35
C LEU A 94 -6.22 -5.52 8.41
N GLY A 95 -5.03 -5.36 7.84
CA GLY A 95 -4.37 -6.35 6.98
C GLY A 95 -3.20 -7.09 7.66
N THR A 96 -2.92 -8.29 7.18
CA THR A 96 -1.74 -9.08 7.55
C THR A 96 -0.62 -8.93 6.51
N VAL A 97 0.60 -9.37 6.84
CA VAL A 97 1.68 -9.47 5.85
C VAL A 97 1.28 -10.35 4.66
N ALA A 98 0.44 -11.37 4.86
CA ALA A 98 -0.05 -12.22 3.79
C ALA A 98 -0.96 -11.47 2.81
N ASP A 99 -1.79 -10.53 3.28
CA ASP A 99 -2.64 -9.71 2.42
C ASP A 99 -1.81 -8.78 1.54
N VAL A 100 -0.78 -8.18 2.12
CA VAL A 100 0.16 -7.29 1.44
C VAL A 100 0.96 -8.04 0.37
N VAL A 101 1.47 -9.23 0.72
CA VAL A 101 2.18 -10.10 -0.24
C VAL A 101 1.25 -10.51 -1.36
N ARG A 102 0.03 -10.95 -1.06
CA ARG A 102 -0.96 -11.32 -2.08
C ARG A 102 -1.23 -10.14 -3.01
N LEU A 103 -1.37 -8.92 -2.49
CA LEU A 103 -1.59 -7.73 -3.31
C LEU A 103 -0.42 -7.50 -4.27
N VAL A 104 0.82 -7.47 -3.76
CA VAL A 104 2.03 -7.28 -4.59
C VAL A 104 2.12 -8.34 -5.68
N VAL A 105 1.84 -9.59 -5.35
CA VAL A 105 1.95 -10.72 -6.28
C VAL A 105 0.82 -10.76 -7.32
N THR A 106 -0.39 -10.35 -6.93
CA THR A 106 -1.57 -10.39 -7.82
C THR A 106 -1.59 -9.20 -8.79
N GLU A 107 -1.24 -8.02 -8.29
CA GLU A 107 -1.41 -6.76 -9.03
C GLU A 107 -0.17 -6.34 -9.81
N ALA A 108 0.95 -7.00 -9.54
CA ALA A 108 2.09 -6.87 -10.40
C ALA A 108 1.98 -7.90 -11.54
N HIS A 109 1.29 -7.44 -12.61
CA HIS A 109 1.18 -7.94 -14.00
C HIS A 109 2.20 -9.04 -14.40
N PRO A 110 1.94 -10.05 -15.26
CA PRO A 110 2.82 -11.22 -15.49
C PRO A 110 4.30 -10.85 -15.64
N TRP A 111 5.05 -11.07 -14.56
CA TRP A 111 6.48 -10.80 -14.53
C TRP A 111 7.21 -11.77 -15.46
N PRO A 112 8.17 -11.27 -16.27
CA PRO A 112 8.78 -12.03 -17.35
C PRO A 112 9.68 -13.19 -16.89
N ASP A 113 9.74 -13.47 -15.58
CA ASP A 113 10.69 -14.39 -14.98
C ASP A 113 10.14 -15.84 -14.99
N PRO A 114 10.77 -16.78 -15.72
CA PRO A 114 10.36 -18.18 -15.71
C PRO A 114 10.80 -18.93 -14.44
N ALA A 115 11.74 -18.39 -13.65
CA ALA A 115 12.23 -19.05 -12.44
C ALA A 115 11.35 -18.69 -11.23
N THR A 116 10.97 -19.71 -10.46
CA THR A 116 10.07 -19.55 -9.32
C THR A 116 10.73 -19.91 -7.99
N VAL A 117 10.38 -19.19 -6.93
CA VAL A 117 10.78 -19.48 -5.54
C VAL A 117 9.54 -19.70 -4.67
N ASP A 118 9.70 -20.50 -3.61
CA ASP A 118 8.64 -20.80 -2.65
C ASP A 118 8.47 -19.64 -1.64
N VAL A 119 7.25 -19.11 -1.52
CA VAL A 119 6.87 -18.07 -0.54
C VAL A 119 5.79 -18.63 0.40
N PRO A 120 6.02 -18.63 1.72
CA PRO A 120 5.04 -19.13 2.69
C PRO A 120 3.67 -18.45 2.55
N GLY A 121 2.60 -19.25 2.50
CA GLY A 121 1.22 -18.78 2.35
C GLY A 121 0.80 -18.38 0.93
N CYS A 122 1.75 -18.23 -0.01
CA CYS A 122 1.46 -17.82 -1.39
C CYS A 122 1.91 -18.86 -2.45
N GLY A 123 2.70 -19.85 -2.06
CA GLY A 123 3.16 -20.91 -2.96
C GLY A 123 4.36 -20.50 -3.82
N ARG A 124 4.50 -21.11 -5.00
CA ARG A 124 5.59 -20.80 -5.94
C ARG A 124 5.28 -19.57 -6.76
N LEU A 125 6.17 -18.59 -6.69
CA LEU A 125 6.03 -17.30 -7.35
C LEU A 125 7.26 -16.98 -8.20
N PRO A 126 7.15 -16.18 -9.27
CA PRO A 126 8.31 -15.64 -9.97
C PRO A 126 9.31 -15.03 -8.99
N ALA A 127 10.62 -15.23 -9.20
CA ALA A 127 11.64 -14.85 -8.22
C ALA A 127 11.64 -13.35 -7.94
N SER A 128 11.41 -12.54 -8.98
CA SER A 128 11.15 -11.12 -8.82
C SER A 128 9.98 -10.89 -7.84
N ALA A 129 8.83 -11.55 -8.02
CA ALA A 129 7.58 -11.31 -7.25
C ALA A 129 7.78 -11.58 -5.78
N ALA A 130 8.48 -12.67 -5.50
CA ALA A 130 8.91 -13.00 -4.16
C ALA A 130 9.85 -11.95 -3.55
N ALA A 131 10.78 -11.38 -4.32
CA ALA A 131 11.69 -10.35 -3.83
C ALA A 131 11.00 -9.00 -3.57
N ALA A 132 10.07 -8.58 -4.42
CA ALA A 132 9.26 -7.37 -4.16
C ALA A 132 8.37 -7.56 -2.93
N ALA A 133 7.70 -8.72 -2.85
CA ALA A 133 6.92 -9.10 -1.68
C ALA A 133 7.79 -9.13 -0.41
N GLY A 134 9.02 -9.66 -0.49
CA GLY A 134 9.97 -9.69 0.62
C GLY A 134 10.38 -8.29 1.10
N ALA A 135 10.63 -7.36 0.19
CA ALA A 135 10.94 -5.98 0.53
C ALA A 135 9.77 -5.29 1.26
N VAL A 136 8.56 -5.41 0.72
CA VAL A 136 7.36 -4.82 1.32
C VAL A 136 7.04 -5.48 2.66
N ALA A 137 7.14 -6.81 2.76
CA ALA A 137 6.87 -7.54 4.00
C ALA A 137 7.82 -7.13 5.13
N GLN A 138 9.09 -6.86 4.82
CA GLN A 138 10.06 -6.33 5.78
C GLN A 138 9.69 -4.94 6.28
N GLU A 139 9.35 -4.02 5.37
CA GLU A 139 8.93 -2.67 5.77
C GLU A 139 7.59 -2.69 6.53
N TRP A 140 6.69 -3.63 6.21
CA TRP A 140 5.42 -3.83 6.90
C TRP A 140 5.59 -4.28 8.35
N VAL A 141 6.43 -5.30 8.59
CA VAL A 141 6.73 -5.77 9.94
C VAL A 141 7.65 -4.79 10.68
N GLY A 142 8.46 -4.02 9.94
CA GLY A 142 9.26 -2.93 10.45
C GLY A 142 10.32 -3.40 11.46
N PRO A 143 10.57 -2.65 12.55
CA PRO A 143 11.65 -2.97 13.49
C PRO A 143 11.45 -4.28 14.26
N ALA A 144 10.28 -4.89 14.19
CA ALA A 144 10.00 -6.20 14.81
C ALA A 144 10.64 -7.37 14.02
N ALA A 145 10.96 -7.17 12.74
CA ALA A 145 11.59 -8.21 11.94
C ALA A 145 13.06 -8.42 12.35
N PRO A 146 13.53 -9.67 12.53
CA PRO A 146 14.94 -9.92 12.82
C PRO A 146 15.86 -9.33 11.74
N ALA A 147 16.95 -8.68 12.15
CA ALA A 147 17.85 -7.97 11.23
C ALA A 147 18.38 -8.86 10.09
N ARG A 148 18.63 -10.15 10.36
CA ARG A 148 19.04 -11.11 9.33
C ARG A 148 17.94 -11.39 8.31
N ALA A 149 16.68 -11.50 8.74
CA ALA A 149 15.55 -11.65 7.83
C ALA A 149 15.39 -10.39 6.95
N ALA A 150 15.52 -9.20 7.55
CA ALA A 150 15.51 -7.92 6.83
C ALA A 150 16.64 -7.82 5.79
N GLN A 151 17.83 -8.31 6.15
CA GLN A 151 18.96 -8.38 5.24
C GLN A 151 18.70 -9.29 4.04
N THR A 152 18.19 -10.49 4.28
CA THR A 152 17.90 -11.46 3.23
C THR A 152 16.77 -10.98 2.31
N LEU A 153 15.60 -10.61 2.87
CA LEU A 153 14.40 -10.36 2.07
C LEU A 153 14.39 -8.98 1.40
N ALA A 154 14.90 -7.93 2.05
CA ALA A 154 15.03 -6.60 1.44
C ALA A 154 16.39 -6.40 0.73
N GLY A 155 17.26 -7.41 0.72
CA GLY A 155 18.58 -7.37 0.08
C GLY A 155 18.49 -7.11 -1.43
N PRO A 156 17.73 -7.91 -2.20
CA PRO A 156 17.57 -7.72 -3.64
C PRO A 156 17.04 -6.33 -4.01
N TRP A 157 16.04 -5.84 -3.27
CA TRP A 157 15.48 -4.50 -3.45
C TRP A 157 16.51 -3.39 -3.25
N ARG A 158 17.25 -3.43 -2.13
CA ARG A 158 18.29 -2.43 -1.85
C ARG A 158 19.44 -2.49 -2.85
N HIS A 159 19.81 -3.69 -3.29
CA HIS A 159 20.86 -3.86 -4.28
C HIS A 159 20.44 -3.31 -5.65
N MET A 160 19.21 -3.59 -6.08
CA MET A 160 18.64 -3.02 -7.31
C MET A 160 18.64 -1.49 -7.28
N HIS A 161 18.21 -0.88 -6.18
CA HIS A 161 18.22 0.59 -6.01
C HIS A 161 19.63 1.20 -5.97
N GLY A 162 20.65 0.42 -5.62
CA GLY A 162 22.06 0.85 -5.65
C GLY A 162 22.66 0.93 -7.06
N HIS A 163 22.02 0.39 -8.09
CA HIS A 163 22.52 0.40 -9.47
C HIS A 163 21.91 1.56 -10.28
N ALA A 164 22.78 2.39 -10.88
CA ALA A 164 22.35 3.56 -11.65
C ALA A 164 21.58 3.16 -12.93
N GLY A 165 20.30 3.53 -12.99
CA GLY A 165 19.38 3.33 -14.12
C GLY A 165 17.92 3.61 -13.69
N VAL A 166 17.02 3.91 -14.62
CA VAL A 166 15.58 4.07 -14.30
C VAL A 166 14.96 2.68 -14.16
N VAL A 167 15.08 2.09 -12.96
CA VAL A 167 14.45 0.80 -12.61
C VAL A 167 13.01 0.97 -12.12
N VAL A 168 12.64 2.18 -11.71
CA VAL A 168 11.31 2.60 -11.28
C VAL A 168 10.86 3.75 -12.18
N GLU A 169 9.67 3.63 -12.77
CA GLU A 169 9.06 4.70 -13.56
C GLU A 169 8.71 5.88 -12.65
N THR A 170 9.12 7.10 -13.01
CA THR A 170 8.84 8.32 -12.21
C THR A 170 7.89 9.28 -12.92
N THR A 171 7.78 9.16 -14.25
CA THR A 171 6.96 10.02 -15.11
C THR A 171 5.83 9.19 -15.70
N GLY A 172 4.59 9.68 -15.64
CA GLY A 172 3.44 9.00 -16.26
C GLY A 172 2.86 7.81 -15.48
N ALA A 173 3.36 7.54 -14.26
CA ALA A 173 2.94 6.40 -13.45
C ALA A 173 1.46 6.39 -13.01
N HIS A 174 0.80 7.55 -13.08
CA HIS A 174 -0.65 7.68 -12.85
C HIS A 174 -1.46 7.61 -14.16
N GLY A 175 -0.81 7.24 -15.26
CA GLY A 175 -1.40 7.18 -16.59
C GLY A 175 -1.75 8.56 -17.18
N PRO A 176 -2.60 8.59 -18.22
CA PRO A 176 -2.97 9.83 -18.92
C PRO A 176 -3.72 10.85 -18.05
N ARG A 177 -4.24 10.41 -16.89
CA ARG A 177 -5.00 11.24 -15.93
C ARG A 177 -4.15 11.72 -14.74
N GLY A 178 -2.83 11.49 -14.78
CA GLY A 178 -1.93 11.76 -13.67
C GLY A 178 -1.78 13.23 -13.23
N ALA A 179 -2.16 14.18 -14.08
CA ALA A 179 -2.06 15.61 -13.73
C ALA A 179 -2.91 15.97 -12.51
N GLY A 180 -4.11 15.38 -12.36
CA GLY A 180 -4.97 15.63 -11.20
C GLY A 180 -4.36 15.11 -9.90
N VAL A 181 -3.77 13.91 -9.93
CA VAL A 181 -3.08 13.32 -8.78
C VAL A 181 -1.86 14.16 -8.38
N GLN A 182 -1.07 14.63 -9.35
CA GLN A 182 0.08 15.50 -9.08
C GLN A 182 -0.33 16.84 -8.47
N GLN A 183 -1.42 17.44 -8.95
CA GLN A 183 -1.95 18.67 -8.38
C GLN A 183 -2.42 18.46 -6.94
N LEU A 184 -3.10 17.35 -6.65
CA LEU A 184 -3.52 17.00 -5.30
C LEU A 184 -2.32 16.83 -4.36
N CYS A 185 -1.30 16.06 -4.76
CA CYS A 185 -0.06 15.91 -4.00
C CYS A 185 0.60 17.28 -3.76
N GLU A 186 0.66 18.15 -4.78
CA GLU A 186 1.24 19.48 -4.62
C GLU A 186 0.43 20.37 -3.65
N SER A 187 -0.90 20.29 -3.68
CA SER A 187 -1.77 21.00 -2.75
C SER A 187 -1.56 20.56 -1.30
N ILE A 188 -1.42 19.25 -1.06
CA ILE A 188 -1.12 18.69 0.27
C ILE A 188 0.29 19.11 0.71
N ARG A 189 1.29 18.99 -0.17
CA ARG A 189 2.68 19.38 0.09
C ARG A 189 2.81 20.85 0.50
N ARG A 190 2.10 21.72 -0.22
CA ARG A 190 2.05 23.17 0.05
C ARG A 190 1.13 23.54 1.20
N ARG A 191 0.45 22.57 1.82
CA ARG A 191 -0.55 22.76 2.87
C ARG A 191 -1.71 23.66 2.46
N ALA A 192 -2.03 23.69 1.16
CA ALA A 192 -3.26 24.29 0.65
C ALA A 192 -4.48 23.40 0.94
N LEU A 193 -4.25 22.10 1.15
CA LEU A 193 -5.21 21.14 1.68
C LEU A 193 -4.56 20.45 2.88
N THR A 194 -5.05 20.73 4.09
CA THR A 194 -4.46 20.21 5.34
C THR A 194 -5.13 18.92 5.79
N LEU A 195 -4.50 18.21 6.74
CA LEU A 195 -5.10 17.02 7.35
C LEU A 195 -6.44 17.34 8.05
N ASP A 196 -6.55 18.52 8.66
CA ASP A 196 -7.79 18.96 9.32
C ASP A 196 -8.89 19.25 8.29
N ASP A 197 -8.55 19.89 7.15
CA ASP A 197 -9.51 20.11 6.05
C ASP A 197 -10.02 18.76 5.52
N LEU A 198 -9.11 17.81 5.28
CA LEU A 198 -9.43 16.46 4.82
C LEU A 198 -10.30 15.68 5.82
N ALA A 199 -9.99 15.80 7.12
CA ALA A 199 -10.72 15.13 8.19
C ALA A 199 -12.08 15.77 8.51
N SER A 200 -12.35 16.99 8.01
CA SER A 200 -13.65 17.66 8.18
C SER A 200 -14.74 17.11 7.25
N VAL A 201 -14.37 16.27 6.27
CA VAL A 201 -15.30 15.74 5.28
C VAL A 201 -16.10 14.59 5.88
N GLU A 202 -17.41 14.81 6.04
CA GLU A 202 -18.33 13.82 6.57
C GLU A 202 -18.91 12.91 5.48
N TRP A 203 -19.11 11.65 5.85
CA TRP A 203 -19.65 10.60 4.98
C TRP A 203 -20.83 9.94 5.65
N GLU A 204 -21.90 9.71 4.88
CA GLU A 204 -22.96 8.82 5.37
C GLU A 204 -22.45 7.38 5.45
N THR A 205 -23.05 6.58 6.34
CA THR A 205 -22.66 5.18 6.53
C THR A 205 -22.68 4.42 5.21
N GLY A 206 -21.52 3.88 4.82
CA GLY A 206 -21.37 3.05 3.62
C GLY A 206 -21.19 3.82 2.31
N GLU A 207 -21.39 5.13 2.32
CA GLU A 207 -21.36 5.97 1.10
C GLU A 207 -19.96 5.99 0.47
N TRP A 208 -18.94 6.33 1.26
CA TRP A 208 -17.55 6.31 0.82
C TRP A 208 -17.15 4.92 0.30
N SER A 209 -17.44 3.86 1.08
CA SER A 209 -17.08 2.49 0.68
C SER A 209 -17.78 2.04 -0.60
N GLY A 210 -19.03 2.46 -0.80
CA GLY A 210 -19.79 2.15 -2.02
C GLY A 210 -19.17 2.82 -3.24
N ALA A 211 -18.88 4.12 -3.17
CA ALA A 211 -18.25 4.84 -4.27
C ALA A 211 -16.84 4.32 -4.59
N MET A 212 -16.03 4.04 -3.56
CA MET A 212 -14.70 3.45 -3.74
C MET A 212 -14.76 2.07 -4.37
N HIS A 213 -15.77 1.26 -4.04
CA HIS A 213 -15.98 -0.06 -4.66
C HIS A 213 -16.35 0.07 -6.15
N VAL A 214 -17.27 0.97 -6.50
CA VAL A 214 -17.64 1.25 -7.90
C VAL A 214 -16.42 1.74 -8.68
N ALA A 215 -15.65 2.64 -8.10
CA ALA A 215 -14.43 3.17 -8.70
C ALA A 215 -13.33 2.12 -8.92
N ALA A 216 -13.14 1.20 -7.98
CA ALA A 216 -12.22 0.08 -8.14
C ALA A 216 -12.64 -0.85 -9.28
N TRP A 217 -13.94 -1.14 -9.41
CA TRP A 217 -14.45 -1.91 -10.55
C TRP A 217 -14.27 -1.18 -11.88
N ALA A 218 -14.54 0.12 -11.94
CA ALA A 218 -14.31 0.92 -13.14
C ALA A 218 -12.82 0.96 -13.54
N ALA A 219 -11.93 1.09 -12.55
CA ALA A 219 -10.49 1.02 -12.79
C ALA A 219 -10.09 -0.36 -13.35
N HIS A 220 -10.60 -1.44 -12.76
CA HIS A 220 -10.31 -2.79 -13.20
C HIS A 220 -10.78 -3.06 -14.64
N THR A 221 -12.01 -2.66 -14.98
CA THR A 221 -12.55 -2.87 -16.34
C THR A 221 -11.87 -1.99 -17.39
N ALA A 222 -11.30 -0.86 -16.99
CA ALA A 222 -10.57 0.06 -17.86
C ALA A 222 -9.05 -0.18 -17.88
N ASP A 223 -8.54 -1.21 -17.19
CA ASP A 223 -7.09 -1.49 -17.07
C ASP A 223 -6.30 -0.31 -16.45
N LEU A 224 -6.88 0.36 -15.44
CA LEU A 224 -6.34 1.52 -14.73
C LEU A 224 -6.07 1.24 -13.24
N LEU A 225 -6.12 -0.03 -12.84
CA LEU A 225 -6.04 -0.39 -11.43
C LEU A 225 -4.67 -0.11 -10.82
N ARG A 226 -3.60 -0.33 -11.59
CA ARG A 226 -2.23 0.00 -11.18
C ARG A 226 -2.08 1.51 -10.97
N GLU A 227 -2.61 2.32 -11.88
CA GLU A 227 -2.59 3.77 -11.83
C GLU A 227 -3.36 4.27 -10.60
N GLN A 228 -4.53 3.67 -10.31
CA GLN A 228 -5.31 3.95 -9.11
C GLN A 228 -4.54 3.58 -7.83
N MET A 229 -3.90 2.42 -7.78
CA MET A 229 -3.07 1.97 -6.66
C MET A 229 -1.94 2.95 -6.37
N VAL A 230 -1.19 3.32 -7.42
CA VAL A 230 -0.07 4.25 -7.32
C VAL A 230 -0.54 5.64 -6.87
N ALA A 231 -1.67 6.12 -7.39
CA ALA A 231 -2.25 7.40 -6.98
C ALA A 231 -2.63 7.43 -5.49
N VAL A 232 -3.27 6.35 -5.00
CA VAL A 232 -3.63 6.20 -3.58
C VAL A 232 -2.39 6.17 -2.69
N LEU A 233 -1.35 5.42 -3.07
CA LEU A 233 -0.12 5.31 -2.30
C LEU A 233 0.63 6.65 -2.22
N ASP A 234 0.72 7.38 -3.33
CA ASP A 234 1.41 8.67 -3.37
C ASP A 234 0.74 9.74 -2.55
N VAL A 235 -0.59 9.88 -2.71
CA VAL A 235 -1.36 10.85 -1.96
C VAL A 235 -1.31 10.52 -0.47
N THR A 236 -1.39 9.24 -0.12
CA THR A 236 -1.23 8.79 1.28
C THR A 236 0.16 9.16 1.82
N ALA A 237 1.23 8.91 1.05
CA ALA A 237 2.59 9.27 1.45
C ALA A 237 2.75 10.78 1.63
N GLU A 238 2.14 11.58 0.75
CA GLU A 238 2.18 13.04 0.85
C GLU A 238 1.41 13.54 2.09
N VAL A 239 0.25 12.97 2.42
CA VAL A 239 -0.47 13.28 3.67
C VAL A 239 0.43 13.01 4.88
N VAL A 240 1.04 11.82 4.96
CA VAL A 240 1.94 11.44 6.06
C VAL A 240 3.14 12.39 6.17
N ARG A 241 3.77 12.74 5.06
CA ARG A 241 4.91 13.69 5.04
C ARG A 241 4.50 15.10 5.44
N SER A 242 3.30 15.54 5.05
CA SER A 242 2.81 16.90 5.33
C SER A 242 2.41 17.11 6.80
N ALA A 243 2.08 16.02 7.51
CA ALA A 243 1.60 16.02 8.89
C ALA A 243 2.49 15.14 9.82
N PRO A 244 3.78 15.47 10.00
CA PRO A 244 4.67 14.70 10.86
C PRO A 244 4.16 14.74 12.31
N GLY A 245 3.93 13.57 12.90
CA GLY A 245 3.43 13.43 14.27
C GLY A 245 1.92 13.43 14.42
N ALA A 246 1.15 13.44 13.33
CA ALA A 246 -0.30 13.23 13.38
C ALA A 246 -0.63 11.90 14.06
N ALA A 247 -1.67 11.89 14.89
CA ALA A 247 -2.12 10.67 15.53
C ALA A 247 -2.79 9.73 14.49
N PRO A 248 -2.68 8.41 14.65
CA PRO A 248 -3.22 7.43 13.70
C PRO A 248 -4.72 7.62 13.38
N HIS A 249 -5.53 8.01 14.37
CA HIS A 249 -6.96 8.26 14.15
C HIS A 249 -7.22 9.49 13.27
N GLN A 250 -6.39 10.54 13.39
CA GLN A 250 -6.48 11.72 12.53
C GLN A 250 -6.09 11.38 11.09
N LEU A 251 -5.03 10.59 10.91
CA LEU A 251 -4.62 10.07 9.61
C LEU A 251 -5.72 9.23 8.98
N ARG A 252 -6.25 8.22 9.68
CA ARG A 252 -7.33 7.36 9.15
C ARG A 252 -8.56 8.17 8.72
N HIS A 253 -8.91 9.22 9.45
CA HIS A 253 -10.05 10.06 9.08
C HIS A 253 -9.77 10.89 7.82
N GLY A 254 -8.66 11.64 7.79
CA GLY A 254 -8.33 12.50 6.66
C GLY A 254 -7.96 11.72 5.38
N LEU A 255 -7.43 10.51 5.51
CA LEU A 255 -7.08 9.67 4.35
C LEU A 255 -8.30 9.25 3.52
N LEU A 256 -9.50 9.16 4.12
CA LEU A 256 -10.72 8.86 3.35
C LEU A 256 -10.95 9.90 2.24
N ALA A 257 -10.87 11.19 2.60
CA ALA A 257 -11.03 12.29 1.66
C ALA A 257 -9.89 12.33 0.64
N ALA A 258 -8.64 12.22 1.09
CA ALA A 258 -7.47 12.30 0.21
C ALA A 258 -7.47 11.16 -0.83
N GLN A 259 -7.77 9.94 -0.40
CA GLN A 259 -7.83 8.77 -1.28
C GLN A 259 -9.04 8.83 -2.22
N ALA A 260 -10.19 9.34 -1.78
CA ALA A 260 -11.35 9.57 -2.64
C ALA A 260 -11.01 10.55 -3.79
N LEU A 261 -10.33 11.65 -3.49
CA LEU A 261 -9.87 12.61 -4.50
C LEU A 261 -8.83 12.01 -5.45
N ALA A 262 -7.90 11.21 -4.94
CA ALA A 262 -6.91 10.51 -5.75
C ALA A 262 -7.58 9.55 -6.73
N VAL A 263 -8.59 8.80 -6.25
CA VAL A 263 -9.38 7.88 -7.07
C VAL A 263 -10.24 8.64 -8.08
N ALA A 264 -10.91 9.72 -7.67
CA ALA A 264 -11.65 10.59 -8.59
C ALA A 264 -10.76 11.05 -9.74
N ALA A 265 -9.56 11.55 -9.44
CA ALA A 265 -8.63 12.00 -10.47
C ALA A 265 -8.27 10.92 -11.50
N VAL A 266 -8.34 9.63 -11.15
CA VAL A 266 -8.02 8.52 -12.04
C VAL A 266 -9.25 7.97 -12.80
N VAL A 267 -10.44 7.94 -12.21
CA VAL A 267 -11.59 7.22 -12.79
C VAL A 267 -12.91 8.00 -12.86
N ASP A 268 -12.90 9.29 -12.59
CA ASP A 268 -14.09 10.15 -12.55
C ASP A 268 -15.05 9.99 -13.74
N ASP A 269 -14.47 9.95 -14.94
CA ASP A 269 -15.20 9.89 -16.21
C ASP A 269 -15.73 8.48 -16.53
N LEU A 270 -15.39 7.50 -15.68
CA LEU A 270 -15.70 6.09 -15.86
C LEU A 270 -16.77 5.59 -14.87
N VAL A 271 -17.10 6.37 -13.84
CA VAL A 271 -18.12 6.04 -12.83
C VAL A 271 -19.40 6.84 -13.05
N ASP A 272 -20.51 6.38 -12.49
CA ASP A 272 -21.78 7.12 -12.58
C ASP A 272 -21.72 8.44 -11.79
N PRO A 273 -22.57 9.43 -12.13
CA PRO A 273 -22.52 10.75 -11.50
C PRO A 273 -22.71 10.76 -9.98
N LEU A 274 -23.40 9.77 -9.40
CA LEU A 274 -23.58 9.70 -7.95
C LEU A 274 -22.26 9.30 -7.29
N ALA A 275 -21.62 8.23 -7.80
CA ALA A 275 -20.30 7.82 -7.32
C ALA A 275 -19.24 8.92 -7.51
N ALA A 276 -19.23 9.60 -8.67
CA ALA A 276 -18.34 10.74 -8.92
C ALA A 276 -18.55 11.89 -7.91
N GLY A 277 -19.82 12.22 -7.62
CA GLY A 277 -20.15 13.26 -6.64
C GLY A 277 -19.67 12.93 -5.23
N VAL A 278 -19.73 11.65 -4.83
CA VAL A 278 -19.18 11.17 -3.56
C VAL A 278 -17.65 11.33 -3.54
N LEU A 279 -16.94 10.85 -4.57
CA LEU A 279 -15.48 10.88 -4.59
C LEU A 279 -14.89 12.31 -4.59
N ARG A 280 -15.59 13.28 -5.18
CA ARG A 280 -15.17 14.69 -5.27
C ARG A 280 -15.56 15.54 -4.06
N ARG A 281 -16.20 14.99 -3.03
CA ARG A 281 -16.75 15.78 -1.92
C ARG A 281 -15.72 16.68 -1.22
N ALA A 282 -14.45 16.33 -1.28
CA ALA A 282 -13.34 17.07 -0.68
C ALA A 282 -12.62 18.05 -1.64
N ALA A 283 -13.11 18.22 -2.88
CA ALA A 283 -12.46 18.99 -3.95
C ALA A 283 -12.82 20.48 -3.96
#